data_AF-A0A4R5CBK6-F1
#
_entry.id   AF-A0A4R5CBK6-F1
#
_cell.length_a   1.000
_cell.length_b   1.000
_cell.length_c   1.000
_cell.angle_alpha   90.00
_cell.angle_beta   90.00
_cell.angle_gamma   90.00
#
_symmetry.space_group_name_H-M   'P 1'
#
loop_
_entity.id
_entity.type
_entity.pdbx_description
1 polymer ?
#
loop_
_entity_poly.entity_id
_entity_poly.type
_entity_poly.pdbx_seq_one_letter_code
_entity_poly.pdbx_strand_id
1 'polypeptide(L)'
;MYEYQQKTVCLSKKIVLLLAFIPFISCANNSSTIPEIAYGTPREITSDAKTINHSQWNDLLQKHVSTNGNVDYKGFQKDAVALQSYLDLLAKNLPQKSWSKNAVLAYWINAYNAYTVKLILDNYPVKSIKKIDNPWDKDFFTLGDKKYSLGEIEHKILRKMNEPRIHFAINCASYSCPNLSNKAYSETELDKQLDAAAKSFVNDTTKNTFTSDRIEISSIFDWFSGDFKTKGTLIDFLNKYSTIKINTKAKVKYKDYNWNLNE
;
A
#
# COMPACT_ATOMS: atom_id res chain seq x y z
N MET A 1 -1.62 -11.90 11.74
CA MET A 1 -2.07 -12.00 13.15
C MET A 1 -1.60 -10.79 13.93
N TYR A 2 -2.21 -9.64 13.67
CA TYR A 2 -2.28 -8.52 14.61
C TYR A 2 -3.72 -8.01 14.50
N GLU A 3 -4.54 -8.48 15.43
CA GLU A 3 -5.94 -8.12 15.57
C GLU A 3 -5.99 -6.82 16.38
N TYR A 4 -6.53 -5.75 15.78
CA TYR A 4 -6.63 -4.44 16.37
C TYR A 4 -7.77 -4.43 17.41
N GLN A 5 -7.49 -4.87 18.63
CA GLN A 5 -8.46 -4.85 19.74
C GLN A 5 -8.55 -3.42 20.32
N GLN A 6 -9.59 -2.66 19.92
CA GLN A 6 -9.96 -1.43 20.62
C GLN A 6 -10.62 -1.78 21.95
N LYS A 7 -9.95 -1.44 23.07
CA LYS A 7 -10.56 -1.47 24.41
C LYS A 7 -11.41 -0.20 24.60
N THR A 8 -12.73 -0.35 24.59
CA THR A 8 -13.66 0.70 25.01
C THR A 8 -13.82 0.66 26.53
N VAL A 9 -13.45 1.74 27.22
CA VAL A 9 -13.74 1.94 28.65
C VAL A 9 -15.19 2.41 28.76
N CYS A 10 -16.01 1.62 29.46
CA CYS A 10 -17.41 1.94 29.76
C CYS A 10 -17.46 2.79 31.04
N LEU A 11 -17.98 4.02 30.98
CA LEU A 11 -18.34 4.81 32.15
C LEU A 11 -19.84 5.10 32.11
N SER A 12 -20.59 4.53 33.04
CA SER A 12 -22.03 4.72 33.14
C SER A 12 -22.36 6.09 33.77
N LYS A 13 -23.13 6.92 33.07
CA LYS A 13 -24.01 7.92 33.70
C LYS A 13 -25.36 7.93 33.00
N LYS A 14 -26.40 7.60 33.77
CA LYS A 14 -27.81 7.65 33.36
C LYS A 14 -28.22 9.10 33.15
N ILE A 15 -28.61 9.45 31.92
CA ILE A 15 -29.39 10.66 31.63
C ILE A 15 -30.53 10.22 30.70
N VAL A 16 -31.76 10.34 31.19
CA VAL A 16 -32.98 10.12 30.42
C VAL A 16 -33.26 11.42 29.68
N LEU A 17 -33.17 11.41 28.35
CA LEU A 17 -33.69 12.48 27.50
C LEU A 17 -34.51 11.87 26.35
N LEU A 18 -35.81 12.18 26.34
CA LEU A 18 -36.73 11.99 25.22
C LEU A 18 -36.28 12.92 24.08
N LEU A 19 -35.90 12.36 22.92
CA LEU A 19 -35.69 13.13 21.69
C LEU A 19 -36.23 12.36 20.47
N ALA A 20 -36.92 13.11 19.62
CA ALA A 20 -37.81 12.66 18.56
C ALA A 20 -37.11 11.83 17.47
N PHE A 21 -37.83 10.82 16.98
CA PHE A 21 -37.48 10.04 15.79
C PHE A 21 -37.59 10.92 14.54
N ILE A 22 -36.46 11.41 14.05
CA ILE A 22 -36.33 11.94 12.68
C ILE A 22 -35.72 10.81 11.85
N PRO A 23 -36.38 10.34 10.78
CA PRO A 23 -35.78 9.36 9.89
C PRO A 23 -34.66 10.04 9.11
N PHE A 24 -33.41 9.88 9.57
CA PHE A 24 -32.24 10.14 8.75
C PHE A 24 -32.23 9.12 7.61
N ILE A 25 -32.82 9.50 6.48
CA ILE A 25 -32.49 8.89 5.20
C ILE A 25 -31.06 9.35 4.89
N SER A 26 -30.09 8.61 5.41
CA SER A 26 -28.70 8.71 4.98
C SER A 26 -28.64 8.11 3.59
N CYS A 27 -28.79 8.95 2.57
CA CYS A 27 -28.26 8.66 1.26
C CYS A 27 -26.73 8.56 1.42
N ALA A 28 -26.22 7.33 1.54
CA ALA A 28 -24.79 7.06 1.51
C ALA A 28 -24.25 7.42 0.12
N ASN A 29 -23.90 8.69 -0.05
CA ASN A 29 -23.06 9.13 -1.15
C ASN A 29 -21.69 8.51 -0.94
N ASN A 30 -21.43 7.41 -1.64
CA ASN A 30 -20.17 6.69 -1.65
C ASN A 30 -19.13 7.51 -2.46
N SER A 31 -18.89 8.75 -2.03
CA SER A 31 -17.77 9.55 -2.51
C SER A 31 -16.52 8.94 -1.92
N SER A 32 -15.68 8.36 -2.77
CA SER A 32 -14.35 7.89 -2.39
C SER A 32 -13.48 9.10 -2.02
N THR A 33 -13.69 9.60 -0.82
CA THR A 33 -12.97 10.74 -0.25
C THR A 33 -11.57 10.28 0.13
N ILE A 34 -10.57 11.03 -0.33
CA ILE A 34 -9.18 10.86 0.10
C ILE A 34 -9.12 11.34 1.56
N PRO A 35 -8.51 10.58 2.49
CA PRO A 35 -8.49 10.97 3.89
C PRO A 35 -7.64 12.24 4.07
N GLU A 36 -8.05 13.15 4.96
CA GLU A 36 -7.39 14.45 5.14
C GLU A 36 -5.88 14.32 5.45
N ILE A 37 -5.50 13.28 6.19
CA ILE A 37 -4.12 12.92 6.53
C ILE A 37 -3.22 12.60 5.31
N ALA A 38 -3.82 12.37 4.14
CA ALA A 38 -3.08 12.15 2.89
C ALA A 38 -2.57 13.45 2.26
N TYR A 39 -2.99 14.61 2.76
CA TYR A 39 -2.60 15.92 2.24
C TYR A 39 -1.64 16.63 3.19
N GLY A 40 -0.74 17.43 2.62
CA GLY A 40 0.11 18.36 3.37
C GLY A 40 -0.68 19.56 3.89
N THR A 41 -0.16 20.19 4.95
CA THR A 41 -0.71 21.44 5.47
C THR A 41 -0.35 22.62 4.56
N PRO A 42 -1.09 23.75 4.61
CA PRO A 42 -0.80 24.92 3.77
C PRO A 42 0.63 25.47 3.89
N ARG A 43 1.32 25.21 5.00
CA ARG A 43 2.70 25.66 5.25
C ARG A 43 3.76 24.79 4.56
N GLU A 44 3.40 23.57 4.22
CA GLU A 44 4.27 22.56 3.60
C GLU A 44 4.14 22.55 2.07
N ILE A 45 3.33 23.46 1.51
CA ILE A 45 2.98 23.53 0.10
C ILE A 45 3.73 24.69 -0.56
N THR A 46 4.62 24.39 -1.51
CA THR A 46 5.19 25.41 -2.41
C THR A 46 4.22 25.70 -3.56
N SER A 47 3.92 26.98 -3.79
CA SER A 47 2.77 27.47 -4.58
C SER A 47 2.92 27.40 -6.11
N ASP A 48 3.35 26.26 -6.65
CA ASP A 48 3.27 26.00 -8.10
C ASP A 48 2.64 24.62 -8.31
N ALA A 49 1.42 24.63 -8.84
CA ALA A 49 0.54 23.47 -8.99
C ALA A 49 1.06 22.42 -10.00
N LYS A 50 2.16 21.74 -9.65
CA LYS A 50 2.65 20.54 -10.35
C LYS A 50 2.76 19.39 -9.37
N THR A 51 2.33 18.23 -9.81
CA THR A 51 2.52 16.96 -9.09
C THR A 51 4.01 16.60 -9.08
N ILE A 52 4.43 15.72 -8.16
CA ILE A 52 5.84 15.33 -8.06
C ILE A 52 6.32 14.61 -9.32
N ASN A 53 7.55 14.93 -9.74
CA ASN A 53 8.29 14.12 -10.68
C ASN A 53 9.03 12.98 -9.95
N HIS A 54 8.66 11.73 -10.24
CA HIS A 54 9.26 10.53 -9.65
C HIS A 54 10.46 9.97 -10.44
N SER A 55 11.07 10.73 -11.36
CA SER A 55 12.17 10.22 -12.21
C SER A 55 13.38 9.73 -11.41
N GLN A 56 13.78 10.43 -10.35
CA GLN A 56 14.90 10.01 -9.49
C GLN A 56 14.66 8.62 -8.90
N TRP A 57 13.42 8.35 -8.46
CA TRP A 57 13.04 7.03 -7.97
C TRP A 57 12.98 5.99 -9.07
N ASN A 58 12.46 6.37 -10.24
CA ASN A 58 12.43 5.50 -11.40
C ASN A 58 13.84 5.05 -11.82
N ASP A 59 14.81 5.96 -11.83
CA ASP A 59 16.19 5.64 -12.21
C ASP A 59 16.82 4.64 -11.23
N LEU A 60 16.57 4.82 -9.91
CA LEU A 60 17.00 3.88 -8.88
C LEU A 60 16.33 2.51 -9.04
N LEU A 61 15.02 2.48 -9.29
CA LEU A 61 14.27 1.25 -9.53
C LEU A 61 14.78 0.50 -10.77
N GLN A 62 15.04 1.20 -11.87
CA GLN A 62 15.57 0.58 -13.09
C GLN A 62 16.99 0.03 -12.90
N LYS A 63 17.79 0.65 -12.04
CA LYS A 63 19.16 0.23 -11.75
C LYS A 63 19.22 -0.98 -10.81
N HIS A 64 18.32 -1.06 -9.82
CA HIS A 64 18.44 -1.98 -8.69
C HIS A 64 17.29 -2.97 -8.53
N VAL A 65 16.25 -2.91 -9.37
CA VAL A 65 15.12 -3.84 -9.32
C VAL A 65 15.02 -4.60 -10.63
N SER A 66 15.14 -5.92 -10.54
CA SER A 66 15.06 -6.80 -11.70
C SER A 66 13.65 -6.78 -12.32
N THR A 67 13.52 -7.26 -13.56
CA THR A 67 12.20 -7.42 -14.20
C THR A 67 11.28 -8.38 -13.45
N ASN A 68 11.84 -9.27 -12.63
CA ASN A 68 11.10 -10.21 -11.78
C ASN A 68 10.84 -9.64 -10.37
N GLY A 69 11.28 -8.41 -10.07
CA GLY A 69 11.02 -7.73 -8.80
C GLY A 69 12.01 -8.04 -7.68
N ASN A 70 13.12 -8.74 -7.96
CA ASN A 70 14.23 -8.91 -7.01
C ASN A 70 14.96 -7.59 -6.83
N VAL A 71 15.32 -7.26 -5.59
CA VAL A 71 15.91 -5.98 -5.20
C VAL A 71 17.38 -6.18 -4.85
N ASP A 72 18.27 -5.51 -5.58
CA ASP A 72 19.69 -5.44 -5.25
C ASP A 72 19.94 -4.44 -4.11
N TYR A 73 19.68 -4.85 -2.87
CA TYR A 73 19.90 -4.00 -1.69
C TYR A 73 21.38 -3.58 -1.57
N LYS A 74 22.33 -4.43 -1.98
CA LYS A 74 23.77 -4.09 -1.97
C LYS A 74 24.10 -3.02 -3.00
N GLY A 75 23.49 -3.07 -4.17
CA GLY A 75 23.54 -2.01 -5.18
C GLY A 75 22.94 -0.71 -4.65
N PHE A 76 21.76 -0.78 -4.05
CA PHE A 76 21.09 0.36 -3.42
C PHE A 76 21.94 1.03 -2.33
N GLN A 77 22.70 0.29 -1.52
CA GLN A 77 23.62 0.88 -0.53
C GLN A 77 24.65 1.82 -1.17
N LYS A 78 25.09 1.53 -2.41
CA LYS A 78 26.06 2.37 -3.14
C LYS A 78 25.44 3.67 -3.64
N ASP A 79 24.13 3.69 -3.87
CA ASP A 79 23.37 4.86 -4.32
C ASP A 79 22.50 5.45 -3.19
N ALA A 80 22.85 5.21 -1.93
CA ALA A 80 22.09 5.69 -0.77
C ALA A 80 21.90 7.22 -0.75
N VAL A 81 22.87 7.97 -1.27
CA VAL A 81 22.79 9.44 -1.41
C VAL A 81 21.71 9.85 -2.43
N ALA A 82 21.61 9.12 -3.55
CA ALA A 82 20.57 9.36 -4.55
C ALA A 82 19.19 8.99 -4.01
N LEU A 83 19.09 7.88 -3.26
CA LEU A 83 17.85 7.52 -2.55
C LEU A 83 17.45 8.62 -1.57
N GLN A 84 18.38 9.09 -0.72
CA GLN A 84 18.10 10.16 0.24
C GLN A 84 17.63 11.44 -0.44
N SER A 85 18.23 11.79 -1.59
CA SER A 85 17.79 12.96 -2.39
C SER A 85 16.33 12.85 -2.83
N TYR A 86 15.88 11.65 -3.23
CA TYR A 86 14.49 11.42 -3.58
C TYR A 86 13.55 11.45 -2.34
N LEU A 87 13.99 10.92 -1.20
CA LEU A 87 13.21 11.00 0.04
C LEU A 87 13.04 12.45 0.51
N ASP A 88 14.07 13.28 0.37
CA ASP A 88 14.02 14.71 0.67
C ASP A 88 13.07 15.45 -0.30
N LEU A 89 13.02 15.04 -1.57
CA LEU A 89 12.04 15.56 -2.55
C LEU A 89 10.61 15.25 -2.09
N LEU A 90 10.33 14.02 -1.66
CA LEU A 90 9.02 13.64 -1.12
C LEU A 90 8.66 14.46 0.13
N ALA A 91 9.61 14.61 1.06
CA ALA A 91 9.39 15.31 2.33
C ALA A 91 9.04 16.79 2.17
N LYS A 92 9.49 17.43 1.08
CA LYS A 92 9.21 18.84 0.76
C LYS A 92 7.95 19.07 -0.08
N ASN A 93 7.33 18.02 -0.61
CA ASN A 93 6.29 18.14 -1.63
C ASN A 93 5.12 17.20 -1.33
N LEU A 94 4.47 17.37 -0.18
CA LEU A 94 3.32 16.54 0.19
C LEU A 94 2.13 16.77 -0.76
N PRO A 95 1.22 15.77 -0.90
CA PRO A 95 0.08 15.91 -1.78
C PRO A 95 -0.83 17.08 -1.38
N GLN A 96 -1.39 17.75 -2.38
CA GLN A 96 -2.29 18.89 -2.18
C GLN A 96 -3.73 18.51 -2.50
N LYS A 97 -4.70 19.22 -1.93
CA LYS A 97 -6.13 19.00 -2.25
C LYS A 97 -6.48 19.26 -3.72
N SER A 98 -5.67 20.06 -4.41
CA SER A 98 -5.79 20.32 -5.85
C SER A 98 -5.32 19.16 -6.72
N TRP A 99 -4.58 18.19 -6.17
CA TRP A 99 -4.07 17.04 -6.92
C TRP A 99 -5.20 16.05 -7.22
N SER A 100 -5.08 15.36 -8.36
CA SER A 100 -5.97 14.26 -8.68
C SER A 100 -5.79 13.09 -7.70
N LYS A 101 -6.80 12.22 -7.61
CA LYS A 101 -6.69 10.98 -6.83
C LYS A 101 -5.50 10.13 -7.26
N ASN A 102 -5.21 10.09 -8.56
CA ASN A 102 -4.12 9.29 -9.11
C ASN A 102 -2.76 9.87 -8.71
N ALA A 103 -2.60 11.20 -8.70
CA ALA A 103 -1.39 11.82 -8.18
C ALA A 103 -1.14 11.51 -6.70
N VAL A 104 -2.20 11.58 -5.87
CA VAL A 104 -2.10 11.26 -4.43
C VAL A 104 -1.74 9.78 -4.22
N LEU A 105 -2.38 8.85 -4.94
CA LEU A 105 -2.06 7.42 -4.87
C LEU A 105 -0.61 7.16 -5.32
N ALA A 106 -0.18 7.72 -6.46
CA ALA A 106 1.17 7.56 -6.97
C ALA A 106 2.21 8.04 -5.94
N TYR A 107 1.99 9.20 -5.33
CA TYR A 107 2.85 9.71 -4.27
C TYR A 107 2.99 8.72 -3.12
N TRP A 108 1.88 8.27 -2.53
CA TRP A 108 1.91 7.44 -1.33
C TRP A 108 2.40 6.02 -1.59
N ILE A 109 2.13 5.45 -2.76
CA ILE A 109 2.70 4.15 -3.17
C ILE A 109 4.22 4.27 -3.30
N ASN A 110 4.71 5.30 -4.01
CA ASN A 110 6.15 5.49 -4.19
C ASN A 110 6.84 5.81 -2.84
N ALA A 111 6.21 6.61 -1.97
CA ALA A 111 6.73 6.90 -0.64
C ALA A 111 6.85 5.62 0.19
N TYR A 112 5.79 4.81 0.28
CA TYR A 112 5.84 3.53 1.00
C TYR A 112 7.00 2.65 0.51
N ASN A 113 7.13 2.48 -0.82
CA ASN A 113 8.15 1.63 -1.41
C ASN A 113 9.57 2.15 -1.16
N ALA A 114 9.81 3.45 -1.36
CA ALA A 114 11.14 4.04 -1.17
C ALA A 114 11.55 4.03 0.32
N TYR A 115 10.61 4.30 1.24
CA TYR A 115 10.89 4.20 2.67
C TYR A 115 11.02 2.75 3.15
N THR A 116 10.36 1.78 2.51
CA THR A 116 10.62 0.37 2.78
C THR A 116 12.04 0.00 2.39
N VAL A 117 12.51 0.42 1.21
CA VAL A 117 13.91 0.23 0.81
C VAL A 117 14.85 0.90 1.81
N LYS A 118 14.61 2.17 2.19
CA LYS A 118 15.40 2.88 3.20
C LYS A 118 15.49 2.11 4.51
N LEU A 119 14.36 1.59 5.01
CA LEU A 119 14.30 0.81 6.25
C LEU A 119 15.17 -0.44 6.18
N ILE A 120 15.15 -1.15 5.04
CA ILE A 120 16.02 -2.30 4.83
C ILE A 120 17.50 -1.88 4.80
N LEU A 121 17.85 -0.82 4.06
CA LEU A 121 19.24 -0.35 3.96
C LEU A 121 19.82 0.07 5.31
N ASP A 122 19.01 0.72 6.15
CA ASP A 122 19.40 1.15 7.51
C ASP A 122 19.70 -0.01 8.45
N ASN A 123 19.22 -1.21 8.12
CA ASN A 123 19.40 -2.42 8.91
C ASN A 123 20.19 -3.50 8.15
N TYR A 124 20.72 -3.20 6.97
CA TYR A 124 21.38 -4.20 6.13
C TYR A 124 22.77 -4.56 6.68
N PRO A 125 23.18 -5.84 6.72
CA PRO A 125 22.49 -7.02 6.20
C PRO A 125 21.48 -7.61 7.19
N VAL A 126 20.19 -7.43 6.90
CA VAL A 126 19.08 -8.09 7.59
C VAL A 126 18.54 -9.21 6.71
N LYS A 127 18.10 -10.34 7.29
CA LYS A 127 17.55 -11.46 6.50
C LYS A 127 16.05 -11.34 6.21
N SER A 128 15.35 -10.49 6.94
CA SER A 128 13.91 -10.32 6.87
C SER A 128 13.51 -9.01 7.54
N ILE A 129 12.56 -8.28 6.94
CA ILE A 129 11.97 -7.09 7.57
C ILE A 129 11.42 -7.39 8.98
N LYS A 130 10.96 -8.62 9.25
CA LYS A 130 10.47 -9.05 10.57
C LYS A 130 11.54 -9.14 11.66
N LYS A 131 12.82 -8.98 11.31
CA LYS A 131 13.92 -8.91 12.27
C LYS A 131 14.26 -7.49 12.69
N ILE A 132 13.65 -6.50 12.05
CA ILE A 132 13.72 -5.09 12.45
C ILE A 132 12.68 -4.86 13.54
N ASP A 133 12.99 -4.06 14.54
CA ASP A 133 12.06 -3.73 15.62
C ASP A 133 10.89 -2.87 15.11
N ASN A 134 9.66 -3.34 15.32
CA ASN A 134 8.39 -2.67 14.96
C ASN A 134 8.40 -2.01 13.56
N PRO A 135 8.70 -2.76 12.47
CA PRO A 135 9.05 -2.17 11.19
C PRO A 135 7.89 -1.43 10.50
N TRP A 136 6.65 -1.70 10.90
CA TRP A 136 5.47 -0.99 10.40
C TRP A 136 4.92 0.05 11.36
N ASP A 137 5.16 -0.07 12.66
CA ASP A 137 4.56 0.79 13.68
C ASP A 137 5.50 1.88 14.19
N LYS A 138 6.81 1.70 14.02
CA LYS A 138 7.82 2.67 14.44
C LYS A 138 7.86 3.85 13.47
N ASP A 139 7.64 5.04 14.01
CA ASP A 139 7.91 6.27 13.30
C ASP A 139 9.42 6.41 13.03
N PHE A 140 9.82 6.51 11.77
CA PHE A 140 11.25 6.56 11.41
C PHE A 140 11.58 7.56 10.30
N PHE A 141 10.58 8.17 9.66
CA PHE A 141 10.80 9.24 8.68
C PHE A 141 9.83 10.38 8.91
N THR A 142 10.14 11.53 8.31
CA THR A 142 9.36 12.76 8.43
C THR A 142 8.98 13.24 7.03
N LEU A 143 7.70 13.57 6.84
CA LEU A 143 7.19 14.24 5.66
C LEU A 143 6.53 15.53 6.15
N GLY A 144 6.98 16.69 5.68
CA GLY A 144 6.57 17.97 6.25
C GLY A 144 7.00 18.07 7.72
N ASP A 145 6.07 18.44 8.59
CA ASP A 145 6.29 18.58 10.03
C ASP A 145 5.86 17.32 10.82
N LYS A 146 5.42 16.26 10.13
CA LYS A 146 4.89 15.05 10.76
C LYS A 146 5.81 13.84 10.60
N LYS A 147 5.95 13.07 11.68
CA LYS A 147 6.59 11.75 11.67
C LYS A 147 5.62 10.67 11.20
N TYR A 148 6.14 9.73 10.43
CA TYR A 148 5.37 8.65 9.82
C TYR A 148 6.07 7.30 10.02
N SER A 149 5.24 6.25 9.98
CA SER A 149 5.63 4.85 9.87
C SER A 149 5.08 4.23 8.57
N LEU A 150 5.60 3.08 8.16
CA LEU A 150 5.08 2.37 6.97
C LEU A 150 3.60 2.00 7.13
N GLY A 151 3.23 1.53 8.33
CA GLY A 151 1.86 1.12 8.66
C GLY A 151 0.89 2.30 8.66
N GLU A 152 1.34 3.52 8.98
CA GLU A 152 0.49 4.71 8.85
C GLU A 152 0.16 5.01 7.38
N ILE A 153 1.16 4.99 6.48
CA ILE A 153 0.92 5.15 5.04
C ILE A 153 -0.04 4.07 4.54
N GLU A 154 0.19 2.82 4.89
CA GLU A 154 -0.64 1.72 4.41
C GLU A 154 -2.08 1.79 4.94
N HIS A 155 -2.24 1.82 6.26
CA HIS A 155 -3.55 1.60 6.89
C HIS A 155 -4.38 2.87 7.10
N LYS A 156 -3.75 4.04 7.26
CA LYS A 156 -4.45 5.30 7.50
C LYS A 156 -4.63 6.12 6.22
N ILE A 157 -3.75 5.92 5.22
CA ILE A 157 -3.81 6.64 3.95
C ILE A 157 -4.27 5.73 2.81
N LEU A 158 -3.42 4.83 2.31
CA LEU A 158 -3.67 4.08 1.07
C LEU A 158 -4.94 3.23 1.13
N ARG A 159 -5.12 2.43 2.18
CA ARG A 159 -6.31 1.58 2.35
C ARG A 159 -7.61 2.38 2.48
N LYS A 160 -7.54 3.64 2.92
CA LYS A 160 -8.71 4.52 3.05
C LYS A 160 -9.11 5.19 1.73
N MET A 161 -8.31 5.07 0.67
CA MET A 161 -8.63 5.59 -0.66
C MET A 161 -9.48 4.62 -1.51
N ASN A 162 -9.91 3.49 -0.93
CA ASN A 162 -10.77 2.47 -1.58
C ASN A 162 -10.22 1.96 -2.91
N GLU A 163 -8.91 1.73 -2.97
CA GLU A 163 -8.21 1.18 -4.13
C GLU A 163 -7.55 -0.16 -3.77
N PRO A 164 -8.21 -1.31 -3.99
CA PRO A 164 -7.69 -2.61 -3.57
C PRO A 164 -6.40 -3.03 -4.30
N ARG A 165 -6.11 -2.46 -5.48
CA ARG A 165 -4.89 -2.78 -6.24
C ARG A 165 -3.61 -2.27 -5.56
N ILE A 166 -3.71 -1.36 -4.57
CA ILE A 166 -2.54 -0.91 -3.79
C ILE A 166 -1.81 -2.07 -3.13
N HIS A 167 -2.52 -3.14 -2.75
CA HIS A 167 -1.94 -4.35 -2.13
C HIS A 167 -1.00 -5.12 -3.04
N PHE A 168 -0.93 -4.77 -4.32
CA PHE A 168 0.03 -5.32 -5.29
C PHE A 168 1.06 -4.29 -5.77
N ALA A 169 0.89 -3.04 -5.35
CA ALA A 169 1.73 -1.91 -5.73
C ALA A 169 2.73 -1.51 -4.64
N ILE A 170 2.47 -1.92 -3.39
CA ILE A 170 3.37 -1.72 -2.27
C ILE A 170 4.12 -3.02 -1.93
N ASN A 171 5.42 -2.92 -1.72
CA ASN A 171 6.31 -4.05 -1.43
C ASN A 171 6.83 -3.94 0.01
N CYS A 172 6.59 -4.97 0.81
CA CYS A 172 7.04 -5.06 2.20
C CYS A 172 8.43 -5.69 2.37
N ALA A 173 9.26 -5.69 1.32
CA ALA A 173 10.60 -6.29 1.27
C ALA A 173 10.66 -7.80 1.57
N SER A 174 9.55 -8.55 1.45
CA SER A 174 9.54 -10.00 1.65
C SER A 174 9.39 -10.77 0.34
N TYR A 175 9.91 -12.00 0.30
CA TYR A 175 9.84 -12.87 -0.86
C TYR A 175 8.39 -13.15 -1.29
N SER A 176 7.48 -13.37 -0.33
CA SER A 176 6.05 -13.59 -0.61
C SER A 176 5.25 -12.31 -0.87
N CYS A 177 5.84 -11.13 -0.69
CA CYS A 177 5.18 -9.86 -1.03
C CYS A 177 4.96 -9.74 -2.55
N PRO A 178 4.09 -8.81 -3.01
CA PRO A 178 4.07 -8.42 -4.40
C PRO A 178 5.44 -7.86 -4.81
N ASN A 179 5.79 -8.05 -6.06
CA ASN A 179 7.07 -7.58 -6.59
C ASN A 179 7.16 -6.06 -6.49
N LEU A 180 8.33 -5.55 -6.09
CA LEU A 180 8.59 -4.13 -6.24
C LEU A 180 8.66 -3.82 -7.74
N SER A 181 7.83 -2.90 -8.21
CA SER A 181 7.87 -2.45 -9.60
C SER A 181 9.23 -1.83 -9.92
N ASN A 182 9.83 -2.19 -11.05
CA ASN A 182 11.05 -1.54 -11.54
C ASN A 182 10.79 -0.19 -12.24
N LYS A 183 9.59 0.35 -12.09
CA LYS A 183 9.16 1.68 -12.54
C LYS A 183 8.44 2.40 -11.42
N ALA A 184 8.70 3.70 -11.28
CA ALA A 184 7.92 4.52 -10.35
C ALA A 184 6.48 4.65 -10.83
N TYR A 185 5.54 4.74 -9.88
CA TYR A 185 4.14 5.04 -10.19
C TYR A 185 4.00 6.52 -10.59
N SER A 186 3.21 6.81 -11.62
CA SER A 186 2.95 8.19 -12.05
C SER A 186 1.46 8.45 -12.15
N GLU A 187 1.06 9.72 -12.03
CA GLU A 187 -0.35 10.11 -12.15
C GLU A 187 -1.01 9.63 -13.45
N THR A 188 -0.32 9.81 -14.57
CA THR A 188 -0.87 9.55 -15.92
C THR A 188 -0.97 8.07 -16.25
N GLU A 189 -0.10 7.23 -15.67
CA GLU A 189 -0.07 5.78 -15.93
C GLU A 189 -0.64 4.94 -14.77
N LEU A 190 -1.05 5.57 -13.65
CA LEU A 190 -1.35 4.87 -12.40
C LEU A 190 -2.32 3.70 -12.60
N ASP A 191 -3.47 3.93 -13.21
CA ASP A 191 -4.51 2.90 -13.34
C ASP A 191 -3.99 1.68 -14.11
N LYS A 192 -3.25 1.92 -15.19
CA LYS A 192 -2.63 0.87 -16.00
C LYS A 192 -1.52 0.15 -15.22
N GLN A 193 -0.73 0.87 -14.43
CA GLN A 193 0.31 0.27 -13.58
C GLN A 193 -0.30 -0.58 -12.46
N LEU A 194 -1.39 -0.13 -11.84
CA LEU A 194 -2.13 -0.86 -10.82
C LEU A 194 -2.79 -2.13 -11.39
N ASP A 195 -3.40 -2.04 -12.58
CA ASP A 195 -3.97 -3.21 -13.26
C ASP A 195 -2.89 -4.22 -13.68
N ALA A 196 -1.74 -3.73 -14.16
CA ALA A 196 -0.61 -4.59 -14.50
C ALA A 196 -0.06 -5.30 -13.25
N ALA A 197 0.09 -4.59 -12.13
CA ALA A 197 0.53 -5.15 -10.86
C ALA A 197 -0.46 -6.20 -10.34
N ALA A 198 -1.76 -5.92 -10.37
CA ALA A 198 -2.80 -6.86 -9.98
C ALA A 198 -2.80 -8.12 -10.85
N LYS A 199 -2.72 -7.95 -12.18
CA LYS A 199 -2.64 -9.07 -13.13
C LYS A 199 -1.39 -9.91 -12.91
N SER A 200 -0.24 -9.26 -12.72
CA SER A 200 1.03 -9.96 -12.47
C SER A 200 0.96 -10.76 -11.17
N PHE A 201 0.54 -10.14 -10.07
CA PHE A 201 0.49 -10.82 -8.77
C PHE A 201 -0.51 -11.96 -8.77
N VAL A 202 -1.74 -11.73 -9.23
CA VAL A 202 -2.80 -12.76 -9.24
C VAL A 202 -2.32 -13.99 -10.00
N ASN A 203 -1.65 -13.82 -11.14
CA ASN A 203 -1.20 -14.94 -11.98
C ASN A 203 0.22 -15.45 -11.68
N ASP A 204 0.89 -14.95 -10.63
CA ASP A 204 2.20 -15.46 -10.21
C ASP A 204 2.04 -16.84 -9.57
N THR A 205 2.53 -17.87 -10.26
CA THR A 205 2.40 -19.27 -9.84
C THR A 205 3.16 -19.60 -8.55
N THR A 206 4.15 -18.80 -8.19
CA THR A 206 4.87 -18.93 -6.92
C THR A 206 4.03 -18.46 -5.74
N LYS A 207 3.11 -17.51 -5.97
CA LYS A 207 2.25 -16.90 -4.94
C LYS A 207 0.83 -17.44 -4.94
N ASN A 208 0.33 -17.86 -6.10
CA ASN A 208 -1.06 -18.21 -6.32
C ASN A 208 -1.16 -19.41 -7.27
N THR A 209 -2.05 -20.35 -6.98
CA THR A 209 -2.31 -21.51 -7.83
C THR A 209 -3.82 -21.70 -7.94
N PHE A 210 -4.33 -21.73 -9.17
CA PHE A 210 -5.76 -21.82 -9.44
C PHE A 210 -6.10 -23.08 -10.21
N THR A 211 -7.20 -23.71 -9.82
CA THR A 211 -8.07 -24.48 -10.72
C THR A 211 -9.46 -23.85 -10.69
N SER A 212 -10.39 -24.35 -11.50
CA SER A 212 -11.79 -23.90 -11.48
C SER A 212 -12.41 -23.99 -10.09
N ASP A 213 -12.09 -25.04 -9.33
CA ASP A 213 -12.81 -25.41 -8.09
C ASP A 213 -11.97 -25.32 -6.82
N ARG A 214 -10.66 -25.11 -6.94
CA ARG A 214 -9.74 -24.99 -5.80
C ARG A 214 -8.71 -23.90 -6.09
N ILE A 215 -8.56 -22.99 -5.15
CA ILE A 215 -7.55 -21.94 -5.23
C ILE A 215 -6.66 -21.99 -3.99
N GLU A 216 -5.36 -21.92 -4.20
CA GLU A 216 -4.36 -21.80 -3.14
C GLU A 216 -3.59 -20.49 -3.37
N ILE A 217 -3.88 -19.47 -2.56
CA ILE A 217 -3.51 -18.07 -2.85
C ILE A 217 -2.72 -17.44 -1.71
N SER A 218 -2.03 -16.34 -2.00
CA SER A 218 -1.27 -15.61 -1.00
C SER A 218 -2.11 -15.19 0.20
N SER A 219 -1.51 -15.25 1.39
CA SER A 219 -2.11 -14.78 2.65
C SER A 219 -2.50 -13.28 2.63
N ILE A 220 -2.02 -12.49 1.67
CA ILE A 220 -2.45 -11.09 1.45
C ILE A 220 -3.98 -11.00 1.24
N PHE A 221 -4.56 -11.98 0.54
CA PHE A 221 -6.01 -12.04 0.32
C PHE A 221 -6.81 -12.37 1.58
N ASP A 222 -6.17 -12.94 2.61
CA ASP A 222 -6.76 -13.18 3.93
C ASP A 222 -6.65 -11.92 4.79
N TRP A 223 -5.42 -11.43 4.98
CA TRP A 223 -5.12 -10.29 5.85
C TRP A 223 -5.85 -9.01 5.45
N PHE A 224 -6.05 -8.79 4.16
CA PHE A 224 -6.75 -7.62 3.61
C PHE A 224 -8.07 -7.98 2.94
N SER A 225 -8.70 -9.09 3.35
CA SER A 225 -9.92 -9.60 2.71
C SER A 225 -11.05 -8.58 2.61
N GLY A 226 -11.17 -7.65 3.57
CA GLY A 226 -12.16 -6.57 3.55
C GLY A 226 -12.00 -5.62 2.36
N ASP A 227 -10.77 -5.34 1.95
CA ASP A 227 -10.48 -4.37 0.89
C ASP A 227 -10.84 -4.94 -0.49
N PHE A 228 -10.66 -6.25 -0.68
CA PHE A 228 -11.01 -6.97 -1.93
C PHE A 228 -12.51 -7.24 -2.10
N LYS A 229 -13.29 -7.19 -1.02
CA LYS A 229 -14.73 -7.53 -0.99
C LYS A 229 -15.66 -6.31 -1.04
N THR A 230 -15.11 -5.13 -1.37
CA THR A 230 -15.88 -3.87 -1.42
C THR A 230 -16.85 -3.80 -2.61
N LYS A 231 -16.56 -4.52 -3.70
CA LYS A 231 -17.38 -4.56 -4.93
C LYS A 231 -17.61 -6.01 -5.40
N GLY A 232 -18.12 -6.84 -4.51
CA GLY A 232 -18.40 -8.26 -4.76
C GLY A 232 -17.60 -9.19 -3.84
N THR A 233 -17.47 -10.45 -4.24
CA THR A 233 -16.70 -11.46 -3.50
C THR A 233 -15.20 -11.41 -3.83
N LEU A 234 -14.40 -12.12 -3.03
CA LEU A 234 -12.98 -12.32 -3.35
C LEU A 234 -12.79 -13.00 -4.70
N ILE A 235 -13.67 -13.97 -5.04
CA ILE A 235 -13.61 -14.65 -6.33
C ILE A 235 -13.93 -13.70 -7.47
N ASP A 236 -14.89 -12.79 -7.30
CA ASP A 236 -15.19 -11.75 -8.30
C ASP A 236 -13.99 -10.83 -8.52
N PHE A 237 -13.25 -10.48 -7.46
CA PHE A 237 -12.02 -9.72 -7.57
C PHE A 237 -10.94 -10.50 -8.34
N LEU A 238 -10.68 -11.75 -7.96
CA LEU A 238 -9.68 -12.60 -8.61
C LEU A 238 -9.99 -12.82 -10.10
N ASN A 239 -11.26 -13.05 -10.45
CA ASN A 239 -11.70 -13.26 -11.84
C ASN A 239 -11.53 -12.03 -12.75
N LYS A 240 -11.33 -10.83 -12.19
CA LYS A 240 -10.98 -9.64 -13.01
C LYS A 240 -9.58 -9.76 -13.61
N TYR A 241 -8.68 -10.48 -12.95
CA TYR A 241 -7.25 -10.51 -13.26
C TYR A 241 -6.73 -11.89 -13.61
N SER A 242 -7.38 -12.96 -13.12
CA SER A 242 -6.95 -14.34 -13.36
C SER A 242 -7.10 -14.73 -14.84
N THR A 243 -6.14 -15.49 -15.35
CA THR A 243 -6.21 -16.13 -16.67
C THR A 243 -7.13 -17.35 -16.69
N ILE A 244 -7.51 -17.87 -15.52
CA ILE A 244 -8.42 -19.00 -15.35
C ILE A 244 -9.70 -18.49 -14.70
N LYS A 245 -10.85 -18.88 -15.26
CA LYS A 245 -12.15 -18.59 -14.64
C LYS A 245 -12.34 -19.46 -13.40
N ILE A 246 -12.39 -18.83 -12.23
CA ILE A 246 -12.59 -19.48 -10.94
C ILE A 246 -14.10 -19.54 -10.64
N ASN A 247 -14.59 -20.71 -10.25
CA ASN A 247 -15.98 -20.90 -9.86
C ASN A 247 -16.26 -20.15 -8.55
N THR A 248 -17.46 -19.58 -8.42
CA THR A 248 -17.88 -18.80 -7.24
C THR A 248 -17.86 -19.62 -5.93
N LYS A 249 -17.93 -20.95 -6.04
CA LYS A 249 -17.88 -21.90 -4.91
C LYS A 249 -16.50 -22.56 -4.73
N ALA A 250 -15.46 -22.07 -5.42
CA ALA A 250 -14.13 -22.63 -5.32
C ALA A 250 -13.64 -22.62 -3.86
N LYS A 251 -13.02 -23.73 -3.45
CA LYS A 251 -12.44 -23.84 -2.10
C LYS A 251 -11.18 -22.99 -2.03
N VAL A 252 -11.11 -22.07 -1.07
CA VAL A 252 -9.96 -21.19 -0.85
C VAL A 252 -9.05 -21.77 0.24
N LYS A 253 -7.77 -21.88 -0.07
CA LYS A 253 -6.69 -22.13 0.91
C LYS A 253 -5.66 -21.01 0.79
N TYR A 254 -5.07 -20.62 1.92
CA TYR A 254 -4.00 -19.62 1.94
C TYR A 254 -2.64 -20.30 2.04
N LYS A 255 -1.67 -19.81 1.25
CA LYS A 255 -0.27 -20.27 1.28
C LYS A 255 0.48 -19.69 2.47
N ASP A 256 1.46 -20.45 2.94
CA ASP A 256 2.47 -19.97 3.86
C ASP A 256 3.23 -18.77 3.26
N TYR A 257 3.68 -17.87 4.13
CA TYR A 257 4.28 -16.62 3.72
C TYR A 257 5.77 -16.59 4.05
N ASN A 258 6.60 -16.53 3.01
CA ASN A 258 8.05 -16.45 3.13
C ASN A 258 8.48 -15.00 3.40
N TRP A 259 9.00 -14.79 4.61
CA TRP A 259 9.43 -13.50 5.11
C TRP A 259 10.90 -13.15 4.82
N ASN A 260 11.66 -14.03 4.16
CA ASN A 260 13.02 -13.70 3.71
C ASN A 260 13.00 -12.49 2.76
N LEU A 261 14.10 -11.74 2.68
CA LEU A 261 14.19 -10.62 1.75
C LEU A 261 13.94 -11.05 0.29
N ASN A 262 13.33 -10.15 -0.47
CA ASN A 262 13.12 -10.27 -1.91
C ASN A 262 14.34 -9.82 -2.72
N GLU A 263 15.53 -10.32 -2.39
CA GLU A 263 16.78 -10.09 -3.13
C GLU A 263 17.11 -11.23 -4.10
#